data_AF-A0A9D7WZ68-F1
#
_entry.id   AF-A0A9D7WZ68-F1
#
_cell.length_a   1.000
_cell.length_b   1.000
_cell.length_c   1.000
_cell.angle_alpha   90.00
_cell.angle_beta   90.00
_cell.angle_gamma   90.00
#
_symmetry.space_group_name_H-M   'P 1'
#
loop_
_entity.id
_entity.type
_entity.pdbx_description
1 polymer ?
#
loop_
_entity_poly.entity_id
_entity_poly.type
_entity_poly.pdbx_seq_one_letter_code
_entity_poly.pdbx_strand_id
1 'polypeptide(L)' 'MSKPKFYTRVLQKGSRPFCLKTYQQCRGCFGWRNMLKAAQSDAAWQSLPFKCPLTGLTLKVESHAS' A
#
# COMPACT_ATOMS: atom_id res chain seq x y z
N MET A 1 15.25 -14.08 -16.47
CA MET A 1 13.84 -13.80 -16.13
C MET A 1 13.75 -12.39 -15.58
N SER A 2 13.04 -11.49 -16.26
CA SER A 2 12.83 -10.11 -15.78
C SER A 2 12.00 -10.15 -14.49
N LYS A 3 12.48 -9.49 -13.43
CA LYS A 3 11.69 -9.37 -12.19
C LYS A 3 10.46 -8.49 -12.48
N PRO A 4 9.25 -8.90 -12.06
CA PRO A 4 8.06 -8.07 -12.22
C PRO A 4 8.27 -6.73 -11.50
N LYS A 5 7.95 -5.63 -12.18
CA LYS A 5 7.95 -4.29 -11.57
C LYS A 5 6.58 -4.04 -10.97
N PHE A 6 6.57 -3.72 -9.68
CA PHE A 6 5.36 -3.36 -8.94
C PHE A 6 5.31 -1.85 -8.73
N TYR A 7 4.13 -1.27 -8.88
CA TYR A 7 3.89 0.14 -8.61
C TYR A 7 2.61 0.31 -7.81
N THR A 8 2.52 1.41 -7.07
CA THR A 8 1.35 1.75 -6.26
C THR A 8 0.61 2.91 -6.88
N ARG A 9 -0.66 2.71 -7.20
CA ARG A 9 -1.56 3.75 -7.69
C ARG A 9 -2.43 4.27 -6.55
N VAL A 10 -2.43 5.59 -6.34
CA VAL A 10 -3.32 6.24 -5.36
C VAL A 10 -4.70 6.40 -5.98
N LEU A 11 -5.70 5.70 -5.43
CA LEU A 11 -7.10 5.80 -5.84
C LEU A 11 -7.81 6.93 -5.08
N GLN A 12 -7.50 7.07 -3.79
CA GLN A 12 -8.02 8.15 -2.95
C GLN A 12 -6.90 8.65 -2.04
N LYS A 13 -6.63 9.96 -2.09
CA LYS A 13 -5.72 10.58 -1.14
C LYS A 13 -6.35 10.54 0.26
N GLY A 14 -5.57 10.09 1.23
CA GLY A 14 -5.94 10.16 2.64
C GLY A 14 -5.43 11.43 3.32
N SER A 15 -5.98 11.71 4.49
CA SER A 15 -5.48 12.72 5.41
C SER A 15 -4.08 12.38 5.93
N ARG A 16 -3.34 13.39 6.38
CA ARG A 16 -2.03 13.15 7.01
C ARG A 16 -2.23 12.33 8.30
N PRO A 17 -1.59 11.15 8.44
CA PRO A 17 -1.76 10.32 9.61
C PRO A 17 -1.39 11.06 10.91
N PHE A 18 -2.26 11.02 11.92
CA PHE A 18 -1.98 11.63 13.24
C PHE A 18 -0.71 11.05 13.88
N CYS A 19 -0.49 9.74 13.72
CA CYS A 19 0.71 9.01 14.12
C CYS A 19 2.02 9.61 13.57
N LEU A 20 2.02 10.28 12.41
CA LEU A 20 3.20 10.96 11.87
C LEU A 20 3.54 12.28 12.58
N LYS A 21 2.57 12.92 13.26
CA LYS A 21 2.82 14.16 14.02
C LYS A 21 3.64 13.90 15.28
N THR A 22 3.46 12.74 15.91
CA THR A 22 4.02 12.45 17.23
C THR A 22 5.27 11.58 17.19
N TYR A 23 5.36 10.64 16.24
CA TYR A 23 6.43 9.63 16.25
C TYR A 23 7.23 9.57 14.94
N GLN A 24 6.96 10.45 13.97
CA GLN A 24 7.48 10.41 12.59
C GLN A 24 7.27 9.08 11.83
N GLN A 25 6.61 8.10 12.45
CA GLN A 25 6.25 6.82 11.88
C GLN A 25 4.77 6.57 12.15
N CYS A 26 4.02 6.08 11.15
CA CYS A 26 2.68 5.64 11.46
C CYS A 26 2.69 4.26 12.11
N ARG A 27 2.09 4.12 13.30
CA ARG A 27 1.94 2.82 13.95
C ARG A 27 1.01 1.85 13.19
N GLY A 28 0.18 2.37 12.28
CA GLY A 28 -0.57 1.58 11.29
C GLY A 28 0.24 1.17 10.04
N CYS A 29 1.49 1.62 9.88
CA CYS A 29 2.31 1.34 8.68
C CYS A 29 2.88 -0.07 8.60
N PHE A 30 3.02 -0.80 9.71
CA PHE A 30 3.50 -2.19 9.65
C PHE A 30 2.56 -3.06 8.81
N GLY A 31 1.24 -2.86 8.98
CA GLY A 31 0.23 -3.47 8.12
C GLY A 31 0.43 -3.12 6.65
N TRP A 32 0.67 -1.85 6.34
CA TRP A 32 0.93 -1.40 4.96
C TRP A 32 2.14 -2.07 4.32
N ARG A 33 3.28 -2.10 5.01
CA ARG A 33 4.47 -2.75 4.46
C ARG A 33 4.24 -4.25 4.24
N ASN A 34 3.49 -4.90 5.13
CA ASN A 34 3.15 -6.32 4.98
C ASN A 34 2.15 -6.55 3.85
N MET A 35 1.13 -5.69 3.68
CA MET A 35 0.17 -5.77 2.57
C MET A 35 0.86 -5.53 1.22
N LEU A 36 1.78 -4.56 1.15
CA LEU A 36 2.59 -4.33 -0.05
C LEU A 36 3.46 -5.54 -0.38
N LYS A 37 4.12 -6.15 0.63
CA LYS A 37 4.87 -7.39 0.45
C LYS A 37 3.97 -8.55 -0.01
N ALA A 38 2.80 -8.70 0.59
CA ALA A 38 1.84 -9.73 0.20
C ALA A 38 1.40 -9.57 -1.27
N ALA A 39 1.10 -8.34 -1.71
CA ALA A 39 0.80 -8.04 -3.12
C ALA A 39 1.95 -8.29 -4.09
N GLN A 40 3.19 -8.19 -3.63
CA GLN A 40 4.35 -8.54 -4.46
C GLN A 40 4.55 -10.05 -4.59
N SER A 41 4.11 -10.82 -3.59
CA SER A 41 4.26 -12.28 -3.56
C SER A 41 3.08 -13.04 -4.15
N ASP A 42 1.89 -12.46 -4.17
CA ASP A 42 0.66 -13.13 -4.59
C ASP A 42 -0.28 -12.16 -5.32
N ALA A 43 -0.65 -12.54 -6.54
CA ALA A 43 -1.49 -11.76 -7.45
C ALA A 43 -2.93 -11.57 -6.93
N ALA A 44 -3.43 -12.47 -6.07
CA ALA A 44 -4.76 -12.31 -5.45
C ALA A 44 -4.84 -10.99 -4.66
N TRP A 45 -3.76 -10.61 -3.99
CA TRP A 45 -3.68 -9.35 -3.24
C TRP A 45 -3.61 -8.09 -4.11
N GLN A 46 -3.28 -8.22 -5.41
CA GLN A 46 -3.31 -7.09 -6.36
C GLN A 46 -4.72 -6.82 -6.89
N SER A 47 -5.64 -7.78 -6.75
CA SER A 47 -7.01 -7.64 -7.25
C SER A 47 -7.84 -6.60 -6.48
N LEU A 48 -7.48 -6.32 -5.22
CA LEU A 48 -8.23 -5.45 -4.33
C LEU A 48 -7.43 -4.21 -3.90
N PRO A 49 -8.09 -3.04 -3.77
CA PRO A 49 -7.48 -1.87 -3.15
C PRO A 49 -7.20 -2.07 -1.66
N PHE A 50 -6.12 -1.46 -1.19
CA PHE A 50 -5.78 -1.33 0.23
C PHE A 50 -6.29 0.00 0.75
N LYS A 51 -7.08 -0.03 1.84
CA LYS A 51 -7.64 1.16 2.48
C LYS A 51 -7.10 1.33 3.90
N CYS A 52 -6.60 2.52 4.22
CA CYS A 52 -6.30 2.90 5.60
C CYS A 52 -7.57 3.48 6.24
N PRO A 53 -8.14 2.86 7.29
CA PRO A 53 -9.32 3.43 7.96
C PRO A 53 -8.99 4.72 8.73
N LEU A 54 -7.74 4.93 9.14
CA LEU A 54 -7.34 6.11 9.92
C LEU A 54 -7.17 7.37 9.08
N THR A 55 -6.74 7.23 7.82
CA THR A 55 -6.48 8.37 6.94
C THR A 55 -7.44 8.45 5.78
N GLY A 56 -8.16 7.38 5.44
CA GLY A 56 -8.93 7.27 4.21
C GLY A 56 -8.06 7.07 2.96
N LEU A 57 -6.74 6.89 3.10
CA LEU A 57 -5.86 6.60 1.96
C LEU A 57 -6.25 5.26 1.34
N THR A 58 -6.53 5.28 0.04
CA THR A 58 -6.80 4.07 -0.74
C THR A 58 -5.79 3.94 -1.87
N LEU A 59 -5.12 2.80 -1.92
CA LEU A 59 -4.05 2.48 -2.87
C LEU A 59 -4.36 1.16 -3.57
N LYS A 60 -3.86 0.98 -4.80
CA LYS A 60 -3.85 -0.30 -5.50
C LYS A 60 -2.43 -0.66 -5.88
N VAL A 61 -2.07 -1.93 -5.75
CA VAL A 61 -0.80 -2.46 -6.24
C VAL A 61 -1.03 -3.05 -7.62
N GLU A 62 -0.22 -2.64 -8.58
CA GLU A 62 -0.30 -3.10 -9.95
C GLU A 62 1.08 -3.66 -10.35
N SER A 63 1.08 -4.75 -11.11
CA SER A 63 2.29 -5.34 -11.69
C SER A 63 2.25 -5.18 -13.20
N HIS A 64 3.36 -4.71 -13.78
CA HIS A 64 3.54 -4.74 -15.23
C HIS A 64 4.44 -5.93 -15.57
N ALA A 65 3.89 -6.91 -16.29
CA ALA A 65 4.73 -7.88 -16.99
C ALA A 65 5.48 -7.11 -18.08
N SER A 66 6.81 -7.15 -18.03
CA SER A 66 7.69 -6.64 -19.09
C SER A 66 8.04 -7.77 -20.04
#